data_AF-A0A080LY68-F1
#
_entry.id   AF-A0A080LY68-F1
#
_cell.length_a   1.000
_cell.length_b   1.000
_cell.length_c   1.000
_cell.angle_alpha   90.00
_cell.angle_beta   90.00
_cell.angle_gamma   90.00
#
_symmetry.space_group_name_H-M   'P 1'
#
loop_
_entity.id
_entity.type
_entity.pdbx_description
1 polymer ?
#
loop_
_entity_poly.entity_id
_entity_poly.type
_entity_poly.pdbx_seq_one_letter_code
_entity_poly.pdbx_strand_id
1 'polypeptide(L)'
;MRTLAEAFARELAVCYQQLRKVYQHGFLDTAEGVALDHVVALLGMNRQRAGHLEGLVTFRRPQPAPADIPVPSGTLVSGRGAPVCSTVEDSLLARGEQEVSVRVRSLEPGGQAVRPGALNLMPRPIWGVDTVVNHADLLLRQSEESDDELRERARRLLLETVVGTPAAIAQAVRTLGIAQVQVHEDPRRPGTIEVVLGDHDIDDALLEQAKTVVENVRTAGIQVSVQRSQQVVIEIAAMLVLHEDFPEQRREAVLAQIKRSLQSYFDSLGSGARVRWSKVSSLLTAPDEVNELRSSADGSVYPRPFVKQDGKWQDVSASHTLRNGDIDIGIHERAALDLGVKPLRVVLEPPLLEVWVEVSLGSPLNPREEQVWLAWLKAQFDTFKAPRTVTWDDLVATLPPGSTGVVTAFTLKHQPGGEPKSLHVEGDSDQLGQRERLLVGQIDYPGKSHG
;
A
#
# COMPACT_ATOMS: atom_id res chain seq x y z
N MET A 1 -25.43 -3.71 59.26
CA MET A 1 -25.04 -2.56 58.40
C MET A 1 -24.28 -2.99 57.15
N ARG A 2 -23.18 -3.77 57.27
CA ARG A 2 -22.37 -4.20 56.10
C ARG A 2 -23.13 -5.00 55.03
N THR A 3 -23.91 -5.99 55.44
CA THR A 3 -24.69 -6.85 54.52
C THR A 3 -25.78 -6.10 53.73
N LEU A 4 -26.43 -5.11 54.35
CA LEU A 4 -27.41 -4.25 53.67
C LEU A 4 -26.74 -3.30 52.67
N ALA A 5 -25.58 -2.74 53.02
CA ALA A 5 -24.80 -1.89 52.12
C ALA A 5 -24.27 -2.69 50.91
N GLU A 6 -23.80 -3.92 51.12
CA GLU A 6 -23.34 -4.82 50.04
C GLU A 6 -24.50 -5.22 49.11
N ALA A 7 -25.69 -5.53 49.65
CA ALA A 7 -26.88 -5.83 48.85
C ALA A 7 -27.33 -4.61 48.02
N PHE A 8 -27.39 -3.42 48.64
CA PHE A 8 -27.75 -2.18 47.94
C PHE A 8 -26.73 -1.81 46.86
N ALA A 9 -25.43 -1.94 47.15
CA ALA A 9 -24.37 -1.69 46.17
C ALA A 9 -24.45 -2.67 44.98
N ARG A 10 -24.80 -3.94 45.24
CA ARG A 10 -25.01 -4.94 44.17
C ARG A 10 -26.19 -4.57 43.29
N GLU A 11 -27.35 -4.23 43.86
CA GLU A 11 -28.53 -3.82 43.08
C GLU A 11 -28.27 -2.52 42.30
N LEU A 12 -27.57 -1.56 42.91
CA LEU A 12 -27.16 -0.32 42.24
C LEU A 12 -26.20 -0.61 41.08
N ALA A 13 -25.24 -1.52 41.25
CA ALA A 13 -24.35 -1.95 40.18
C ALA A 13 -25.10 -2.64 39.02
N VAL A 14 -26.08 -3.50 39.33
CA VAL A 14 -26.96 -4.13 38.32
C VAL A 14 -27.76 -3.07 37.57
N CYS A 15 -28.34 -2.10 38.28
CA CYS A 15 -29.08 -0.98 37.68
C CYS A 15 -28.18 -0.15 36.74
N TYR A 16 -26.95 0.19 37.18
CA TYR A 16 -25.98 0.89 36.34
C TYR A 16 -25.60 0.09 35.09
N GLN A 17 -25.42 -1.22 35.20
CA GLN A 17 -25.15 -2.08 34.05
C GLN A 17 -26.34 -2.11 33.07
N GLN A 18 -27.57 -2.17 33.57
CA GLN A 18 -28.78 -2.11 32.74
C GLN A 18 -28.91 -0.76 32.02
N LEU A 19 -28.72 0.36 32.73
CA LEU A 19 -28.74 1.70 32.13
C LEU A 19 -27.67 1.88 31.07
N ARG A 20 -26.46 1.37 31.31
CA ARG A 20 -25.38 1.39 30.32
C ARG A 20 -25.76 0.61 29.06
N LYS A 21 -26.38 -0.57 29.19
CA LYS A 21 -26.89 -1.33 28.04
C LYS A 21 -27.94 -0.54 27.27
N VAL A 22 -28.92 0.06 27.96
CA VAL A 22 -29.94 0.91 27.31
C VAL A 22 -29.31 2.04 26.51
N TYR A 23 -28.30 2.70 27.05
CA TYR A 23 -27.56 3.73 26.32
C TYR A 23 -26.86 3.18 25.07
N GLN A 24 -26.20 2.03 25.17
CA GLN A 24 -25.53 1.37 24.04
C GLN A 24 -26.52 0.91 22.95
N HIS A 25 -27.73 0.51 23.31
CA HIS A 25 -28.78 0.16 22.36
C HIS A 25 -29.27 1.35 21.50
N GLY A 26 -28.92 2.59 21.85
CA GLY A 26 -29.31 3.78 21.10
C GLY A 26 -28.44 4.11 19.89
N PHE A 27 -27.29 3.44 19.70
CA PHE A 27 -26.35 3.74 18.62
C PHE A 27 -26.21 2.58 17.66
N LEU A 28 -26.15 2.88 16.36
CA LEU A 28 -25.98 1.88 15.30
C LEU A 28 -24.75 0.99 15.53
N ASP A 29 -23.67 1.56 16.06
CA ASP A 29 -22.40 0.88 16.28
C ASP A 29 -22.44 -0.13 17.43
N THR A 30 -23.31 0.09 18.43
CA THR A 30 -23.32 -0.68 19.68
C THR A 30 -24.63 -1.42 19.96
N ALA A 31 -25.69 -1.15 19.19
CA ALA A 31 -26.96 -1.86 19.31
C ALA A 31 -26.85 -3.28 18.74
N GLU A 32 -27.52 -4.23 19.39
CA GLU A 32 -27.56 -5.65 19.03
C GLU A 32 -29.01 -6.15 19.01
N GLY A 33 -29.28 -7.20 18.24
CA GLY A 33 -30.58 -7.87 18.13
C GLY A 33 -31.74 -6.91 17.84
N VAL A 34 -32.79 -6.98 18.66
CA VAL A 34 -34.02 -6.18 18.48
C VAL A 34 -33.77 -4.68 18.62
N ALA A 35 -32.79 -4.27 19.43
CA ALA A 35 -32.44 -2.85 19.53
C ALA A 35 -31.85 -2.33 18.21
N LEU A 36 -30.99 -3.13 17.56
CA LEU A 36 -30.45 -2.78 16.25
C LEU A 36 -31.58 -2.69 15.21
N ASP A 37 -32.53 -3.64 15.23
CA ASP A 37 -33.71 -3.61 14.35
C ASP A 37 -34.50 -2.30 14.51
N HIS A 38 -34.66 -1.78 15.73
CA HIS A 38 -35.32 -0.49 15.97
C HIS A 38 -34.51 0.71 15.47
N VAL A 39 -33.19 0.70 15.64
CA VAL A 39 -32.32 1.78 15.13
C VAL A 39 -32.37 1.85 13.61
N VAL A 40 -32.24 0.72 12.92
CA VAL A 40 -32.28 0.69 11.45
C VAL A 40 -33.67 0.95 10.89
N ALA A 41 -34.74 0.68 11.66
CA ALA A 41 -36.10 1.04 11.26
C ALA A 41 -36.29 2.56 11.12
N LEU A 42 -35.53 3.38 11.87
CA LEU A 42 -35.51 4.84 11.67
C LEU A 42 -34.97 5.23 10.29
N LEU A 43 -34.14 4.37 9.69
CA LEU A 43 -33.61 4.52 8.32
C LEU A 43 -34.52 3.87 7.26
N GLY A 44 -35.72 3.39 7.66
CA GLY A 44 -36.63 2.67 6.76
C GLY A 44 -36.16 1.26 6.38
N MET A 45 -35.18 0.72 7.10
CA MET A 45 -34.63 -0.60 6.84
C MET A 45 -35.24 -1.68 7.73
N ASN A 46 -35.37 -2.89 7.19
CA ASN A 46 -35.74 -4.09 7.93
C ASN A 46 -34.67 -5.17 7.75
N ARG A 47 -34.49 -6.02 8.77
CA ARG A 47 -33.62 -7.20 8.71
C ARG A 47 -34.13 -8.21 7.70
N GLN A 48 -33.22 -8.77 6.92
CA GLN A 48 -33.55 -9.91 6.06
C GLN A 48 -33.67 -11.18 6.90
N ARG A 49 -34.90 -11.70 7.01
CA ARG A 49 -35.19 -12.92 7.76
C ARG A 49 -34.69 -14.15 7.00
N ALA A 50 -34.44 -15.23 7.75
CA ALA A 50 -34.15 -16.52 7.14
C ALA A 50 -35.28 -16.94 6.17
N GLY A 51 -34.89 -17.59 5.08
CA GLY A 51 -35.82 -18.25 4.17
C GLY A 51 -36.36 -19.55 4.77
N HIS A 52 -37.08 -20.31 3.94
CA HIS A 52 -37.56 -21.64 4.32
C HIS A 52 -36.55 -22.73 3.96
N LEU A 53 -36.65 -23.88 4.64
CA LEU A 53 -35.95 -25.09 4.25
C LEU A 53 -36.64 -25.67 3.03
N GLU A 54 -35.91 -25.83 1.93
CA GLU A 54 -36.41 -26.37 0.67
C GLU A 54 -35.65 -27.64 0.29
N GLY A 55 -36.35 -28.57 -0.36
CA GLY A 55 -35.75 -29.78 -0.92
C GLY A 55 -36.79 -30.67 -1.59
N LEU A 56 -36.46 -31.94 -1.80
CA LEU A 56 -37.32 -32.91 -2.45
C LEU A 56 -37.70 -34.03 -1.47
N VAL A 57 -38.97 -34.42 -1.51
CA VAL A 57 -39.44 -35.68 -0.91
C VAL A 57 -39.98 -36.59 -2.00
N THR A 58 -39.81 -37.89 -1.78
CA THR A 58 -40.27 -38.91 -2.70
C THR A 58 -41.40 -39.68 -2.03
N PHE A 59 -42.58 -39.62 -2.67
CA PHE A 59 -43.75 -40.39 -2.30
C PHE A 59 -43.69 -41.73 -3.01
N ARG A 60 -43.89 -42.83 -2.28
CA ARG A 60 -43.65 -44.19 -2.78
C ARG A 60 -44.76 -45.14 -2.36
N ARG A 61 -44.97 -46.15 -3.19
CA ARG A 61 -45.85 -47.30 -2.93
C ARG A 61 -45.16 -48.60 -3.37
N PRO A 62 -45.49 -49.76 -2.78
CA PRO A 62 -44.78 -51.00 -3.04
C PRO A 62 -45.14 -51.67 -4.38
N GLN A 63 -46.25 -51.27 -5.02
CA GLN A 63 -46.71 -51.80 -6.31
C GLN A 63 -46.87 -50.67 -7.35
N PRO A 64 -46.84 -50.94 -8.66
CA PRO A 64 -47.11 -49.93 -9.71
C PRO A 64 -48.51 -49.32 -9.62
N ALA A 65 -48.62 -47.98 -9.68
CA ALA A 65 -49.87 -47.23 -9.49
C ALA A 65 -51.00 -47.76 -10.42
N PRO A 66 -52.17 -48.18 -9.89
CA PRO A 66 -53.25 -48.74 -10.70
C PRO A 66 -53.94 -47.69 -11.58
N ALA A 67 -53.88 -46.43 -11.17
CA ALA A 67 -54.34 -45.23 -11.86
C ALA A 67 -53.44 -44.05 -11.43
N ASP A 68 -53.61 -42.90 -12.07
CA ASP A 68 -52.89 -41.68 -11.69
C ASP A 68 -53.31 -41.23 -10.28
N ILE A 69 -52.35 -41.09 -9.38
CA ILE A 69 -52.58 -40.67 -7.99
C ILE A 69 -52.09 -39.23 -7.83
N PRO A 70 -52.98 -38.26 -7.56
CA PRO A 70 -52.57 -36.87 -7.38
C PRO A 70 -51.91 -36.66 -6.02
N VAL A 71 -50.77 -35.97 -6.03
CA VAL A 71 -50.09 -35.42 -4.86
C VAL A 71 -50.31 -33.90 -4.89
N PRO A 72 -51.33 -33.37 -4.20
CA PRO A 72 -51.62 -31.95 -4.24
C PRO A 72 -50.53 -31.15 -3.52
N SER A 73 -50.33 -29.92 -3.96
CA SER A 73 -49.64 -28.87 -3.22
C SER A 73 -50.30 -28.68 -1.85
N GLY A 74 -49.50 -28.32 -0.85
CA GLY A 74 -49.95 -28.22 0.54
C GLY A 74 -50.05 -29.56 1.30
N THR A 75 -49.67 -30.69 0.68
CA THR A 75 -49.56 -31.97 1.39
C THR A 75 -48.49 -31.87 2.47
N LEU A 76 -48.85 -32.17 3.71
CA LEU A 76 -47.95 -32.09 4.86
C LEU A 76 -47.09 -33.35 4.99
N VAL A 77 -45.80 -33.13 5.19
CA VAL A 77 -44.80 -34.17 5.50
C VAL A 77 -44.02 -33.75 6.74
N SER A 78 -43.67 -34.72 7.58
CA SER A 78 -43.03 -34.48 8.87
C SER A 78 -42.13 -35.65 9.24
N GLY A 79 -41.38 -35.51 10.33
CA GLY A 79 -40.68 -36.64 10.92
C GLY A 79 -39.94 -36.25 12.19
N ARG A 80 -39.23 -37.20 12.79
CA ARG A 80 -38.68 -37.02 14.13
C ARG A 80 -37.50 -36.03 14.12
N GLY A 81 -37.67 -34.89 14.78
CA GLY A 81 -36.64 -33.85 14.85
C GLY A 81 -36.53 -33.00 13.58
N ALA A 82 -37.48 -33.12 12.65
CA ALA A 82 -37.59 -32.29 11.45
C ALA A 82 -38.81 -31.35 11.57
N PRO A 83 -38.73 -30.11 11.05
CA PRO A 83 -39.89 -29.21 10.98
C PRO A 83 -40.96 -29.78 10.03
N VAL A 84 -42.21 -29.35 10.21
CA VAL A 84 -43.29 -29.72 9.29
C VAL A 84 -43.08 -29.00 7.96
N CYS A 85 -43.08 -29.77 6.87
CA CYS A 85 -42.96 -29.26 5.52
C CYS A 85 -44.25 -29.50 4.72
N SER A 86 -44.49 -28.69 3.71
CA SER A 86 -45.59 -28.83 2.76
C SER A 86 -45.06 -28.93 1.33
N THR A 87 -45.70 -29.74 0.49
CA THR A 87 -45.44 -29.73 -0.96
C THR A 87 -45.75 -28.35 -1.56
N VAL A 88 -44.87 -27.84 -2.43
CA VAL A 88 -45.02 -26.51 -3.04
C VAL A 88 -45.71 -26.55 -4.40
N GLU A 89 -45.76 -27.72 -5.03
CA GLU A 89 -46.33 -27.93 -6.36
C GLU A 89 -47.23 -29.16 -6.37
N ASP A 90 -48.23 -29.15 -7.25
CA ASP A 90 -49.01 -30.33 -7.55
C ASP A 90 -48.14 -31.30 -8.35
N SER A 91 -48.22 -32.58 -8.02
CA SER A 91 -47.52 -33.64 -8.74
C SER A 91 -48.43 -34.85 -8.93
N LEU A 92 -48.04 -35.74 -9.84
CA LEU A 92 -48.82 -36.91 -10.20
C LEU A 92 -47.93 -38.14 -10.13
N LEU A 93 -48.30 -39.09 -9.28
CA LEU A 93 -47.76 -40.43 -9.38
C LEU A 93 -48.50 -41.13 -10.52
N ALA A 94 -47.88 -41.13 -11.70
CA ALA A 94 -48.47 -41.65 -12.93
C ALA A 94 -48.75 -43.16 -12.83
N ARG A 95 -49.80 -43.62 -13.52
CA ARG A 95 -50.13 -45.03 -13.64
C ARG A 95 -48.92 -45.83 -14.13
N GLY A 96 -48.61 -46.92 -13.42
CA GLY A 96 -47.46 -47.78 -13.71
C GLY A 96 -46.16 -47.39 -12.99
N GLU A 97 -46.08 -46.19 -12.42
CA GLU A 97 -44.93 -45.76 -11.61
C GLU A 97 -45.09 -46.19 -10.14
N GLN A 98 -43.97 -46.28 -9.43
CA GLN A 98 -43.92 -46.65 -8.01
C GLN A 98 -43.57 -45.48 -7.09
N GLU A 99 -42.96 -44.43 -7.65
CA GLU A 99 -42.50 -43.28 -6.89
C GLU A 99 -42.59 -41.98 -7.67
N VAL A 100 -42.76 -40.87 -6.95
CA VAL A 100 -42.74 -39.52 -7.50
C VAL A 100 -42.03 -38.58 -6.54
N SER A 101 -41.15 -37.72 -7.05
CA SER A 101 -40.42 -36.73 -6.26
C SER A 101 -41.06 -35.36 -6.41
N VAL A 102 -41.31 -34.69 -5.29
CA VAL A 102 -42.04 -33.41 -5.23
C VAL A 102 -41.26 -32.43 -4.36
N ARG A 103 -41.21 -31.17 -4.78
CA ARG A 103 -40.59 -30.12 -3.97
C ARG A 103 -41.42 -29.85 -2.71
N VAL A 104 -40.71 -29.71 -1.60
CA VAL A 104 -41.28 -29.33 -0.31
C VAL A 104 -40.59 -28.11 0.26
N ARG A 105 -41.32 -27.42 1.13
CA ARG A 105 -40.87 -26.26 1.87
C ARG A 105 -41.32 -26.35 3.33
N SER A 106 -40.47 -25.97 4.29
CA SER A 106 -40.90 -25.85 5.70
C SER A 106 -42.03 -24.85 5.87
N LEU A 107 -42.96 -25.10 6.79
CA LEU A 107 -44.04 -24.15 7.12
C LEU A 107 -43.48 -22.90 7.82
N GLU A 108 -42.55 -23.10 8.75
CA GLU A 108 -41.85 -22.03 9.44
C GLU A 108 -40.51 -21.73 8.74
N PRO A 109 -40.14 -20.44 8.59
CA PRO A 109 -38.82 -20.06 8.09
C PRO A 109 -37.73 -20.33 9.13
N GLY A 110 -36.49 -20.51 8.67
CA GLY A 110 -35.35 -20.84 9.51
C GLY A 110 -35.29 -22.32 9.92
N GLY A 111 -34.43 -22.61 10.90
CA GLY A 111 -34.18 -23.97 11.38
C GLY A 111 -32.89 -24.60 10.85
N GLN A 112 -32.59 -25.81 11.32
CA GLN A 112 -31.41 -26.56 10.90
C GLN A 112 -31.71 -27.43 9.67
N ALA A 113 -30.66 -27.74 8.90
CA ALA A 113 -30.77 -28.62 7.74
C ALA A 113 -31.41 -29.98 8.11
N VAL A 114 -32.36 -30.42 7.29
CA VAL A 114 -33.06 -31.70 7.53
C VAL A 114 -32.34 -32.81 6.81
N ARG A 115 -31.78 -33.76 7.56
CA ARG A 115 -30.98 -34.88 7.03
C ARG A 115 -31.81 -35.85 6.18
N PRO A 116 -31.20 -36.65 5.30
CA PRO A 116 -31.90 -37.64 4.50
C PRO A 116 -32.61 -38.65 5.40
N GLY A 117 -33.83 -39.02 5.04
CA GLY A 117 -34.68 -39.94 5.79
C GLY A 117 -35.35 -39.35 7.03
N ALA A 118 -35.09 -38.08 7.38
CA ALA A 118 -35.68 -37.45 8.55
C ALA A 118 -37.15 -37.04 8.33
N LEU A 119 -37.58 -36.79 7.09
CA LEU A 119 -38.99 -36.62 6.72
C LEU A 119 -39.55 -37.96 6.25
N ASN A 120 -40.31 -38.65 7.10
CA ASN A 120 -40.80 -39.99 6.83
C ASN A 120 -42.26 -40.26 7.22
N LEU A 121 -42.98 -39.23 7.69
CA LEU A 121 -44.35 -39.32 8.15
C LEU A 121 -45.24 -38.37 7.36
N MET A 122 -46.37 -38.88 6.88
CA MET A 122 -47.47 -38.07 6.33
C MET A 122 -48.56 -37.94 7.40
N PRO A 123 -48.72 -36.78 8.08
CA PRO A 123 -49.79 -36.60 9.07
C PRO A 123 -51.19 -36.78 8.48
N ARG A 124 -51.34 -36.48 7.19
CA ARG A 124 -52.55 -36.75 6.39
C ARG A 124 -52.15 -37.59 5.18
N PRO A 125 -52.27 -38.92 5.26
CA PRO A 125 -51.88 -39.81 4.17
C PRO A 125 -52.67 -39.56 2.89
N ILE A 126 -51.99 -39.67 1.74
CA ILE A 126 -52.62 -39.67 0.42
C ILE A 126 -53.06 -41.10 0.08
N TRP A 127 -54.30 -41.27 -0.36
CA TRP A 127 -54.79 -42.58 -0.80
C TRP A 127 -53.95 -43.13 -1.95
N GLY A 128 -53.41 -44.33 -1.78
CA GLY A 128 -52.57 -45.00 -2.78
C GLY A 128 -51.07 -44.74 -2.64
N VAL A 129 -50.63 -43.95 -1.66
CA VAL A 129 -49.23 -43.72 -1.31
C VAL A 129 -48.95 -44.27 0.09
N ASP A 130 -47.92 -45.12 0.23
CA ASP A 130 -47.63 -45.81 1.47
C ASP A 130 -46.56 -45.11 2.31
N THR A 131 -45.54 -44.56 1.67
CA THR A 131 -44.39 -43.97 2.36
C THR A 131 -43.97 -42.66 1.70
N VAL A 132 -43.39 -41.77 2.51
CA VAL A 132 -42.70 -40.57 2.05
C VAL A 132 -41.29 -40.60 2.61
N VAL A 133 -40.30 -40.17 1.85
CA VAL A 133 -38.92 -40.07 2.33
C VAL A 133 -38.18 -38.95 1.60
N ASN A 134 -37.36 -38.16 2.30
CA ASN A 134 -36.41 -37.27 1.65
C ASN A 134 -35.08 -38.01 1.41
N HIS A 135 -34.59 -38.04 0.17
CA HIS A 135 -33.32 -38.71 -0.16
C HIS A 135 -32.09 -37.79 -0.02
N ALA A 136 -32.30 -36.48 0.06
CA ALA A 136 -31.27 -35.47 0.21
C ALA A 136 -31.61 -34.51 1.35
N ASP A 137 -30.63 -33.69 1.73
CA ASP A 137 -30.81 -32.65 2.72
C ASP A 137 -31.83 -31.59 2.24
N LEU A 138 -32.67 -31.09 3.15
CA LEU A 138 -33.37 -29.84 2.94
C LEU A 138 -32.52 -28.71 3.52
N LEU A 139 -32.22 -27.72 2.70
CA LEU A 139 -31.32 -26.62 3.03
C LEU A 139 -32.06 -25.28 3.04
N LEU A 140 -31.56 -24.33 3.82
CA LEU A 140 -32.05 -22.95 3.79
C LEU A 140 -31.59 -22.29 2.49
N ARG A 141 -32.53 -21.68 1.77
CA ARG A 141 -32.20 -20.92 0.56
C ARG A 141 -31.59 -19.55 0.89
N GLN A 142 -31.90 -19.01 2.06
CA GLN A 142 -31.41 -17.74 2.58
C GLN A 142 -31.21 -17.85 4.09
N SER A 143 -30.03 -17.50 4.59
CA SER A 143 -29.77 -17.38 6.03
C SER A 143 -30.35 -16.08 6.58
N GLU A 144 -30.61 -16.03 7.88
CA GLU A 144 -30.94 -14.77 8.55
C GLU A 144 -29.73 -13.84 8.52
N GLU A 145 -29.97 -12.56 8.22
CA GLU A 145 -28.95 -11.52 8.24
C GLU A 145 -28.50 -11.27 9.68
N SER A 146 -27.18 -11.34 9.89
CA SER A 146 -26.55 -11.08 11.18
C SER A 146 -26.56 -9.59 11.53
N ASP A 147 -26.31 -9.28 12.81
CA ASP A 147 -26.22 -7.88 13.27
C ASP A 147 -25.13 -7.10 12.54
N ASP A 148 -24.00 -7.74 12.25
CA ASP A 148 -22.88 -7.11 11.54
C ASP A 148 -23.22 -6.81 10.09
N GLU A 149 -23.87 -7.75 9.39
CA GLU A 149 -24.33 -7.54 8.01
C GLU A 149 -25.38 -6.43 7.93
N LEU A 150 -26.35 -6.43 8.85
CA LEU A 150 -27.38 -5.40 8.93
C LEU A 150 -26.77 -4.02 9.18
N ARG A 151 -25.78 -3.94 10.09
CA ARG A 151 -25.06 -2.70 10.40
C ARG A 151 -24.30 -2.16 9.20
N GLU A 152 -23.57 -3.02 8.50
CA GLU A 152 -22.84 -2.65 7.29
C GLU A 152 -23.79 -2.14 6.19
N ARG A 153 -24.93 -2.82 6.00
CA ARG A 153 -25.95 -2.37 5.04
C ARG A 153 -26.51 -0.99 5.43
N ALA A 154 -26.75 -0.74 6.72
CA ALA A 154 -27.24 0.54 7.21
C ALA A 154 -26.21 1.67 7.02
N ARG A 155 -24.92 1.41 7.25
CA ARG A 155 -23.86 2.39 6.97
C ARG A 155 -23.80 2.75 5.50
N ARG A 156 -23.89 1.76 4.60
CA ARG A 156 -23.88 2.01 3.15
C ARG A 156 -25.04 2.91 2.74
N LEU A 157 -26.24 2.66 3.23
CA LEU A 157 -27.41 3.50 2.95
C LEU A 157 -27.18 4.97 3.35
N LEU A 158 -26.63 5.20 4.55
CA LEU A 158 -26.32 6.54 5.04
C LEU A 158 -25.28 7.26 4.16
N LEU A 159 -24.28 6.53 3.66
CA LEU A 159 -23.29 7.08 2.73
C LEU A 159 -23.88 7.36 1.34
N GLU A 160 -24.77 6.49 0.86
CA GLU A 160 -25.48 6.66 -0.41
C GLU A 160 -26.45 7.85 -0.40
N THR A 161 -26.97 8.26 0.78
CA THR A 161 -27.87 9.42 0.88
C THR A 161 -27.14 10.76 0.78
N VAL A 162 -25.82 10.77 0.96
CA VAL A 162 -24.99 11.98 0.83
C VAL A 162 -24.64 12.16 -0.64
N VAL A 163 -25.51 12.81 -1.42
CA VAL A 163 -25.24 13.18 -2.81
C VAL A 163 -24.55 14.55 -2.90
N GLY A 164 -23.74 14.76 -3.95
CA GLY A 164 -23.16 16.06 -4.28
C GLY A 164 -21.97 16.55 -3.44
N THR A 165 -21.52 15.78 -2.44
CA THR A 165 -20.27 16.12 -1.72
C THR A 165 -19.04 15.59 -2.46
N PRO A 166 -17.85 16.20 -2.31
CA PRO A 166 -16.61 15.67 -2.89
C PRO A 166 -16.32 14.22 -2.52
N ALA A 167 -16.61 13.84 -1.26
CA ALA A 167 -16.43 12.47 -0.78
C ALA A 167 -17.36 11.48 -1.50
N ALA A 168 -18.62 11.87 -1.72
CA ALA A 168 -19.59 11.05 -2.43
C ALA A 168 -19.23 10.86 -3.91
N ILE A 169 -18.83 11.94 -4.57
CA ILE A 169 -18.36 11.90 -5.96
C ILE A 169 -17.12 10.99 -6.07
N ALA A 170 -16.14 11.16 -5.17
CA ALA A 170 -14.95 10.32 -5.16
C ALA A 170 -15.30 8.84 -4.90
N GLN A 171 -16.21 8.56 -3.98
CA GLN A 171 -16.64 7.20 -3.66
C GLN A 171 -17.38 6.53 -4.81
N ALA A 172 -18.27 7.26 -5.50
CA ALA A 172 -18.99 6.75 -6.66
C ALA A 172 -18.03 6.37 -7.81
N VAL A 173 -16.98 7.17 -8.04
CA VAL A 173 -15.96 6.80 -9.01
C VAL A 173 -15.15 5.57 -8.55
N ARG A 174 -14.85 5.45 -7.25
CA ARG A 174 -14.15 4.28 -6.70
C ARG A 174 -14.90 2.97 -6.89
N THR A 175 -16.23 2.97 -6.98
CA THR A 175 -17.00 1.74 -7.25
C THR A 175 -16.76 1.18 -8.65
N LEU A 176 -16.19 1.97 -9.57
CA LEU A 176 -15.76 1.51 -10.89
C LEU A 176 -14.38 0.83 -10.88
N GLY A 177 -13.76 0.66 -9.71
CA GLY A 177 -12.41 0.09 -9.57
C GLY A 177 -11.27 1.10 -9.70
N ILE A 178 -11.58 2.39 -9.80
CA ILE A 178 -10.56 3.46 -9.87
C ILE A 178 -10.11 3.82 -8.45
N ALA A 179 -8.86 3.55 -8.12
CA ALA A 179 -8.34 3.73 -6.77
C ALA A 179 -7.94 5.18 -6.48
N GLN A 180 -7.38 5.90 -7.46
CA GLN A 180 -6.96 7.30 -7.27
C GLN A 180 -7.98 8.25 -7.87
N VAL A 181 -8.73 8.92 -7.01
CA VAL A 181 -9.71 9.94 -7.41
C VAL A 181 -9.50 11.18 -6.55
N GLN A 182 -9.33 12.32 -7.20
CA GLN A 182 -9.31 13.63 -6.55
C GLN A 182 -10.43 14.49 -7.07
N VAL A 183 -11.10 15.17 -6.14
CA VAL A 183 -12.20 16.08 -6.43
C VAL A 183 -11.77 17.45 -5.92
N HIS A 184 -11.70 18.41 -6.84
CA HIS A 184 -11.27 19.77 -6.57
C HIS A 184 -12.44 20.74 -6.75
N GLU A 185 -12.62 21.59 -5.76
CA GLU A 185 -13.54 22.73 -5.80
C GLU A 185 -12.70 24.01 -5.86
N ASP A 186 -12.93 24.84 -6.88
CA ASP A 186 -12.30 26.14 -6.99
C ASP A 186 -13.15 27.19 -6.25
N PRO A 187 -12.68 27.76 -5.12
CA PRO A 187 -13.46 28.74 -4.36
C PRO A 187 -13.77 30.01 -5.14
N ARG A 188 -13.02 30.28 -6.22
CA ARG A 188 -13.22 31.45 -7.08
C ARG A 188 -14.26 31.23 -8.17
N ARG A 189 -14.60 29.97 -8.46
CA ARG A 189 -15.59 29.56 -9.46
C ARG A 189 -16.64 28.64 -8.81
N PRO A 190 -17.51 29.20 -7.93
CA PRO A 190 -18.51 28.41 -7.25
C PRO A 190 -19.44 27.71 -8.24
N GLY A 191 -19.83 26.47 -7.92
CA GLY A 191 -20.68 25.65 -8.77
C GLY A 191 -19.94 24.87 -9.86
N THR A 192 -18.60 24.88 -9.87
CA THR A 192 -17.79 24.00 -10.73
C THR A 192 -16.95 23.06 -9.88
N ILE A 193 -16.99 21.76 -10.21
CA ILE A 193 -16.17 20.72 -9.59
C ILE A 193 -15.34 20.05 -10.68
N GLU A 194 -14.05 19.85 -10.39
CA GLU A 194 -13.12 19.17 -11.28
C GLU A 194 -12.73 17.82 -10.66
N VAL A 195 -13.02 16.73 -11.35
CA VAL A 195 -12.71 15.37 -10.93
C VAL A 195 -11.55 14.85 -11.76
N VAL A 196 -10.44 14.54 -11.09
CA VAL A 196 -9.22 14.01 -11.71
C VAL A 196 -9.10 12.53 -11.36
N LEU A 197 -9.05 11.70 -12.39
CA LEU A 197 -8.84 10.26 -12.27
C LEU A 197 -7.35 9.97 -12.41
N GLY A 198 -6.75 9.43 -11.34
CA GLY A 198 -5.30 9.30 -11.21
C GLY A 198 -4.72 7.96 -11.70
N ASP A 199 -5.54 6.94 -11.94
CA ASP A 199 -5.04 5.62 -12.35
C ASP A 199 -4.45 5.66 -13.77
N HIS A 200 -3.45 4.82 -14.02
CA HIS A 200 -2.67 4.83 -15.26
C HIS A 200 -3.42 4.19 -16.44
N ASP A 201 -4.26 3.18 -16.16
CA ASP A 201 -4.95 2.36 -17.17
C ASP A 201 -6.43 2.75 -17.33
N ILE A 202 -6.71 4.04 -17.47
CA ILE A 202 -8.08 4.50 -17.71
C ILE A 202 -8.29 4.63 -19.22
N ASP A 203 -9.01 3.66 -19.79
CA ASP A 203 -9.42 3.71 -21.19
C ASP A 203 -10.62 4.66 -21.41
N ASP A 204 -10.97 4.89 -22.68
CA ASP A 204 -12.06 5.80 -23.07
C ASP A 204 -13.42 5.31 -22.57
N ALA A 205 -13.63 3.99 -22.52
CA ALA A 205 -14.86 3.41 -22.00
C ALA A 205 -15.04 3.67 -20.49
N LEU A 206 -13.99 3.45 -19.69
CA LEU A 206 -14.00 3.66 -18.25
C LEU A 206 -14.13 5.15 -17.90
N LEU A 207 -13.51 6.04 -18.70
CA LEU A 207 -13.68 7.49 -18.55
C LEU A 207 -15.13 7.93 -18.77
N GLU A 208 -15.81 7.41 -19.80
CA GLU A 208 -17.22 7.71 -20.06
C GLU A 208 -18.15 7.12 -18.99
N GLN A 209 -17.83 5.95 -18.45
CA GLN A 209 -18.54 5.38 -17.30
C GLN A 209 -18.37 6.27 -16.06
N ALA A 210 -17.15 6.74 -15.78
CA ALA A 210 -16.88 7.64 -14.66
C ALA A 210 -17.65 8.95 -14.80
N LYS A 211 -17.68 9.56 -15.99
CA LYS A 211 -18.52 10.76 -16.27
C LYS A 211 -19.98 10.51 -15.94
N THR A 212 -20.53 9.38 -16.39
CA THR A 212 -21.94 9.02 -16.14
C THR A 212 -22.24 8.84 -14.65
N VAL A 213 -21.36 8.16 -13.92
CA VAL A 213 -21.52 7.94 -12.47
C VAL A 213 -21.46 9.25 -11.71
N VAL A 214 -20.50 10.10 -12.03
CA VAL A 214 -20.34 11.43 -11.43
C VAL A 214 -21.57 12.31 -11.70
N GLU A 215 -22.10 12.27 -12.92
CA GLU A 215 -23.30 13.00 -13.33
C GLU A 215 -24.56 12.56 -12.55
N ASN A 216 -24.67 11.27 -12.19
CA ASN A 216 -25.78 10.77 -11.39
C ASN A 216 -25.68 11.16 -9.90
N VAL A 217 -24.46 11.39 -9.40
CA VAL A 217 -24.21 11.73 -7.99
C VAL A 217 -24.20 13.24 -7.75
N ARG A 218 -23.98 14.05 -8.80
CA ARG A 218 -23.93 15.51 -8.65
C ARG A 218 -25.29 16.08 -8.26
N THR A 219 -25.27 17.19 -7.52
CA THR A 219 -26.48 17.98 -7.24
C THR A 219 -26.79 18.92 -8.40
N ALA A 220 -28.07 19.26 -8.56
CA ALA A 220 -28.51 20.29 -9.49
C ALA A 220 -27.76 21.62 -9.24
N GLY A 221 -27.42 22.33 -10.32
CA GLY A 221 -26.70 23.61 -10.27
C GLY A 221 -25.17 23.50 -10.19
N ILE A 222 -24.62 22.29 -10.05
CA ILE A 222 -23.17 22.05 -10.11
C ILE A 222 -22.79 21.55 -11.50
N GLN A 223 -21.79 22.18 -12.12
CA GLN A 223 -21.11 21.71 -13.32
C GLN A 223 -19.92 20.84 -12.92
N VAL A 224 -19.81 19.64 -13.48
CA VAL A 224 -18.70 18.74 -13.19
C VAL A 224 -17.89 18.48 -14.46
N SER A 225 -16.57 18.55 -14.36
CA SER A 225 -15.65 18.08 -15.39
C SER A 225 -14.90 16.86 -14.88
N VAL A 226 -14.83 15.80 -15.69
CA VAL A 226 -14.08 14.58 -15.35
C VAL A 226 -12.99 14.39 -16.38
N GLN A 227 -11.75 14.31 -15.91
CA GLN A 227 -10.56 14.17 -16.75
C GLN A 227 -9.55 13.20 -16.15
N ARG A 228 -8.68 12.64 -17.00
CA ARG A 228 -7.55 11.81 -16.56
C ARG A 228 -6.40 12.69 -16.12
N SER A 229 -5.63 12.22 -15.15
CA SER A 229 -4.37 12.88 -14.83
C SER A 229 -3.38 12.73 -15.98
N GLN A 230 -2.72 13.82 -16.36
CA GLN A 230 -1.59 13.79 -17.27
C GLN A 230 -0.36 13.20 -16.55
N GLN A 231 0.29 12.23 -17.17
CA GLN A 231 1.49 11.64 -16.59
C GLN A 231 2.71 12.54 -16.78
N VAL A 232 3.40 12.80 -15.67
CA VAL A 232 4.72 13.44 -15.61
C VAL A 232 5.74 12.36 -15.26
N VAL A 233 6.47 11.88 -16.26
CA VAL A 233 7.46 10.81 -16.09
C VAL A 233 8.74 11.40 -15.51
N ILE A 234 9.19 10.87 -14.37
CA ILE A 234 10.38 11.37 -13.68
C ILE A 234 11.60 10.53 -14.08
N GLU A 235 12.57 11.17 -14.74
CA GLU A 235 13.89 10.59 -14.98
C GLU A 235 14.76 10.78 -13.73
N ILE A 236 15.30 9.68 -13.22
CA ILE A 236 16.23 9.69 -12.07
C ILE A 236 17.60 9.25 -12.58
N ALA A 237 18.59 10.11 -12.38
CA ALA A 237 20.00 9.82 -12.61
C ALA A 237 20.77 10.03 -11.31
N ALA A 238 21.58 9.04 -10.93
CA ALA A 238 22.36 9.10 -9.69
C ALA A 238 23.66 8.29 -9.80
N MET A 239 24.67 8.74 -9.07
CA MET A 239 25.91 7.99 -8.86
C MET A 239 25.97 7.57 -7.39
N LEU A 240 26.06 6.28 -7.13
CA LEU A 240 26.10 5.73 -5.76
C LEU A 240 27.47 5.10 -5.51
N VAL A 241 28.13 5.54 -4.44
CA VAL A 241 29.38 4.95 -3.99
C VAL A 241 29.05 3.87 -2.97
N LEU A 242 29.51 2.65 -3.25
CA LEU A 242 29.37 1.51 -2.35
C LEU A 242 30.45 1.55 -1.27
N HIS A 243 30.18 0.96 -0.10
CA HIS A 243 31.19 0.89 0.97
C HIS A 243 32.28 -0.16 0.70
N GLU A 244 31.98 -1.14 -0.16
CA GLU A 244 32.90 -2.22 -0.57
C GLU A 244 32.75 -2.53 -2.06
N ASP A 245 33.75 -3.20 -2.62
CA ASP A 245 33.69 -3.67 -3.99
C ASP A 245 32.91 -4.99 -4.09
N PHE A 246 31.58 -4.88 -4.21
CA PHE A 246 30.69 -6.03 -4.27
C PHE A 246 30.74 -6.77 -5.62
N PRO A 247 30.53 -8.10 -5.65
CA PRO A 247 30.34 -8.85 -6.89
C PRO A 247 29.15 -8.33 -7.71
N GLU A 248 29.21 -8.52 -9.04
CA GLU A 248 28.19 -8.04 -9.99
C GLU A 248 26.76 -8.46 -9.61
N GLN A 249 26.57 -9.73 -9.22
CA GLN A 249 25.27 -10.24 -8.77
C GLN A 249 24.69 -9.47 -7.57
N ARG A 250 25.53 -9.03 -6.63
CA ARG A 250 25.07 -8.23 -5.48
C ARG A 250 24.73 -6.81 -5.90
N ARG A 251 25.52 -6.20 -6.79
CA ARG A 251 25.25 -4.88 -7.36
C ARG A 251 23.91 -4.86 -8.10
N GLU A 252 23.60 -5.89 -8.88
CA GLU A 252 22.31 -6.05 -9.55
C GLU A 252 21.14 -6.16 -8.56
N ALA A 253 21.33 -6.91 -7.46
CA ALA A 253 20.33 -7.05 -6.41
C ALA A 253 20.02 -5.70 -5.73
N VAL A 254 21.05 -4.89 -5.45
CA VAL A 254 20.90 -3.52 -4.91
C VAL A 254 20.10 -2.64 -5.87
N LEU A 255 20.45 -2.65 -7.17
CA LEU A 255 19.69 -1.90 -8.18
C LEU A 255 18.22 -2.35 -8.26
N ALA A 256 17.94 -3.65 -8.17
CA ALA A 256 16.59 -4.18 -8.19
C ALA A 256 15.79 -3.79 -6.92
N GLN A 257 16.44 -3.72 -5.76
CA GLN A 257 15.83 -3.22 -4.53
C GLN A 257 15.49 -1.72 -4.62
N ILE A 258 16.41 -0.90 -5.14
CA ILE A 258 16.18 0.53 -5.36
C ILE A 258 15.00 0.74 -6.32
N LYS A 259 14.99 0.03 -7.46
CA LYS A 259 13.91 0.11 -8.45
C LYS A 259 12.55 -0.18 -7.82
N ARG A 260 12.42 -1.27 -7.06
CA ARG A 260 11.17 -1.63 -6.37
C ARG A 260 10.74 -0.59 -5.35
N SER A 261 11.69 -0.06 -4.58
CA SER A 261 11.40 0.93 -3.53
C SER A 261 10.96 2.26 -4.13
N LEU A 262 11.60 2.71 -5.21
CA LEU A 262 11.17 3.88 -5.96
C LEU A 262 9.80 3.66 -6.60
N GLN A 263 9.58 2.52 -7.27
CA GLN A 263 8.29 2.20 -7.89
C GLN A 263 7.15 2.27 -6.86
N SER A 264 7.31 1.59 -5.72
CA SER A 264 6.31 1.63 -4.63
C SER A 264 6.04 3.04 -4.11
N TYR A 265 7.07 3.90 -4.03
CA TYR A 265 6.88 5.31 -3.67
C TYR A 265 6.05 6.06 -4.72
N PHE A 266 6.37 5.96 -6.01
CA PHE A 266 5.60 6.63 -7.07
C PHE A 266 4.18 6.08 -7.20
N ASP A 267 3.97 4.78 -7.00
CA ASP A 267 2.64 4.16 -7.01
C ASP A 267 1.77 4.69 -5.85
N SER A 268 2.38 5.05 -4.72
CA SER A 268 1.69 5.66 -3.58
C SER A 268 1.33 7.14 -3.77
N LEU A 269 1.92 7.82 -4.76
CA LEU A 269 1.62 9.22 -5.04
C LEU A 269 0.32 9.35 -5.84
N GLY A 270 -0.62 10.13 -5.31
CA GLY A 270 -1.81 10.56 -6.06
C GLY A 270 -1.52 11.71 -7.03
N SER A 271 -2.54 12.16 -7.76
CA SER A 271 -2.44 13.37 -8.59
C SER A 271 -2.11 14.62 -7.75
N GLY A 272 -1.40 15.59 -8.31
CA GLY A 272 -0.96 16.80 -7.60
C GLY A 272 0.01 16.59 -6.44
N ALA A 273 0.43 15.35 -6.16
CA ALA A 273 1.35 15.06 -5.08
C ALA A 273 2.78 15.41 -5.49
N ARG A 274 3.40 16.31 -4.73
CA ARG A 274 4.80 16.73 -4.94
C ARG A 274 5.77 15.56 -4.75
N VAL A 275 6.72 15.42 -5.67
CA VAL A 275 7.86 14.49 -5.53
C VAL A 275 8.95 15.19 -4.72
N ARG A 276 9.27 14.64 -3.54
CA ARG A 276 10.26 15.24 -2.65
C ARG A 276 11.65 14.66 -2.92
N TRP A 277 12.62 15.52 -3.21
CA TRP A 277 13.99 15.08 -3.46
C TRP A 277 14.60 14.39 -2.23
N SER A 278 14.34 14.93 -1.03
CA SER A 278 14.77 14.29 0.23
C SER A 278 14.26 12.86 0.38
N LYS A 279 13.04 12.58 -0.09
CA LYS A 279 12.49 11.21 -0.06
C LYS A 279 13.14 10.34 -1.12
N VAL A 280 13.29 10.83 -2.34
CA VAL A 280 13.95 10.08 -3.44
C VAL A 280 15.41 9.75 -3.08
N SER A 281 16.18 10.73 -2.61
CA SER A 281 17.57 10.53 -2.16
C SER A 281 17.67 9.56 -0.99
N SER A 282 16.73 9.60 -0.03
CA SER A 282 16.69 8.59 1.05
C SER A 282 16.43 7.17 0.54
N LEU A 283 15.63 7.00 -0.51
CA LEU A 283 15.36 5.68 -1.11
C LEU A 283 16.55 5.17 -1.93
N LEU A 284 17.31 6.08 -2.55
CA LEU A 284 18.54 5.75 -3.26
C LEU A 284 19.67 5.31 -2.29
N THR A 285 19.70 5.88 -1.09
CA THR A 285 20.70 5.60 -0.04
C THR A 285 20.22 4.61 1.02
N ALA A 286 19.01 4.07 0.88
CA ALA A 286 18.43 3.12 1.82
C ALA A 286 19.16 1.75 1.89
N PRO A 287 19.71 1.19 0.80
CA PRO A 287 20.45 -0.07 0.89
C PRO A 287 21.74 0.11 1.71
N ASP A 288 22.01 -0.81 2.62
CA ASP A 288 23.19 -0.78 3.51
C ASP A 288 24.51 -0.77 2.72
N GLU A 289 24.50 -1.26 1.48
CA GLU A 289 25.64 -1.25 0.57
C GLU A 289 26.08 0.15 0.15
N VAL A 290 25.18 1.13 0.18
CA VAL A 290 25.42 2.49 -0.33
C VAL A 290 25.97 3.38 0.78
N ASN A 291 27.17 3.91 0.57
CA ASN A 291 27.82 4.83 1.50
C ASN A 291 27.51 6.30 1.18
N GLU A 292 27.55 6.67 -0.11
CA GLU A 292 27.42 8.06 -0.54
C GLU A 292 26.60 8.18 -1.84
N LEU A 293 25.75 9.20 -1.91
CA LEU A 293 25.07 9.64 -3.13
C LEU A 293 25.82 10.85 -3.72
N ARG A 294 26.23 10.75 -4.98
CA ARG A 294 26.90 11.81 -5.73
C ARG A 294 26.07 12.28 -6.92
N SER A 295 26.35 13.50 -7.36
CA SER A 295 25.80 14.06 -8.58
C SER A 295 26.16 13.20 -9.78
N SER A 296 25.22 13.07 -10.72
CA SER A 296 25.46 12.36 -11.98
C SER A 296 26.53 13.10 -12.83
N ALA A 297 27.18 12.38 -13.75
CA ALA A 297 28.24 12.90 -14.61
C ALA A 297 27.80 14.08 -15.51
N ASP A 298 26.50 14.22 -15.74
CA ASP A 298 25.90 15.37 -16.43
C ASP A 298 25.68 16.59 -15.52
N GLY A 299 26.20 16.56 -14.29
CA GLY A 299 26.07 17.61 -13.28
C GLY A 299 24.66 17.71 -12.68
N SER A 300 23.73 16.83 -13.07
CA SER A 300 22.39 16.82 -12.49
C SER A 300 22.41 16.23 -11.09
N VAL A 301 21.82 16.98 -10.17
CA VAL A 301 21.65 16.57 -8.76
C VAL A 301 20.21 16.12 -8.51
N TYR A 302 19.28 16.55 -9.35
CA TYR A 302 17.84 16.41 -9.13
C TYR A 302 17.16 15.58 -10.22
N PRO A 303 16.07 14.88 -9.89
CA PRO A 303 15.27 14.19 -10.87
C PRO A 303 14.68 15.19 -11.88
N ARG A 304 14.46 14.75 -13.12
CA ARG A 304 13.94 15.59 -14.20
C ARG A 304 12.54 15.14 -14.62
N PRO A 305 11.54 16.02 -14.59
CA PRO A 305 10.20 15.71 -15.07
C PRO A 305 10.09 15.82 -16.59
N PHE A 306 9.39 14.86 -17.20
CA PHE A 306 9.08 14.82 -18.61
C PHE A 306 7.59 14.65 -18.84
N VAL A 307 7.06 15.38 -19.81
CA VAL A 307 5.66 15.27 -20.24
C VAL A 307 5.60 14.91 -21.71
N LYS A 308 4.64 14.07 -22.09
CA LYS A 308 4.41 13.70 -23.49
C LYS A 308 3.56 14.78 -24.16
N GLN A 309 4.14 15.48 -25.13
CA GLN A 309 3.48 16.47 -25.98
C GLN A 309 3.74 16.11 -27.45
N ASP A 310 2.68 16.05 -28.27
CA ASP A 310 2.75 15.69 -29.70
C ASP A 310 3.51 14.38 -29.98
N GLY A 311 3.34 13.40 -29.09
CA GLY A 311 4.01 12.09 -29.18
C GLY A 311 5.48 12.07 -28.75
N LYS A 312 6.08 13.20 -28.38
CA LYS A 312 7.47 13.31 -27.91
C LYS A 312 7.52 13.66 -26.42
N TRP A 313 8.50 13.10 -25.71
CA TRP A 313 8.77 13.43 -24.32
C TRP A 313 9.62 14.68 -24.23
N GLN A 314 9.07 15.74 -23.64
CA GLN A 314 9.75 17.02 -23.45
C GLN A 314 10.12 17.22 -21.99
N ASP A 315 11.31 17.77 -21.74
CA ASP A 315 11.77 18.13 -20.40
C ASP A 315 11.00 19.37 -19.92
N VAL A 316 10.31 19.25 -18.79
CA VAL A 316 9.51 20.31 -18.19
C VAL A 316 10.10 20.80 -16.85
N SER A 317 11.39 20.56 -16.63
CA SER A 317 12.10 20.98 -15.41
C SER A 317 11.93 22.47 -15.11
N ALA A 318 11.89 23.31 -16.14
CA ALA A 318 11.77 24.76 -16.02
C ALA A 318 10.48 25.23 -15.31
N SER A 319 9.39 24.47 -15.42
CA SER A 319 8.10 24.79 -14.80
C SER A 319 7.80 23.98 -13.54
N HIS A 320 8.41 22.82 -13.37
CA HIS A 320 8.07 21.88 -12.29
C HIS A 320 9.16 21.75 -11.21
N THR A 321 10.42 22.03 -11.54
CA THR A 321 11.53 21.83 -10.58
C THR A 321 11.70 23.04 -9.68
N LEU A 322 11.63 22.81 -8.37
CA LEU A 322 11.87 23.83 -7.35
C LEU A 322 13.36 23.94 -7.03
N ARG A 323 13.77 25.05 -6.39
CA ARG A 323 15.19 25.31 -6.05
C ARG A 323 15.82 24.26 -5.12
N ASN A 324 15.00 23.59 -4.31
CA ASN A 324 15.42 22.53 -3.40
C ASN A 324 15.47 21.13 -4.06
N GLY A 325 15.20 21.04 -5.36
CA GLY A 325 15.18 19.78 -6.11
C GLY A 325 13.85 19.02 -6.06
N ASP A 326 12.86 19.51 -5.31
CA ASP A 326 11.52 18.94 -5.35
C ASP A 326 10.87 19.19 -6.72
N ILE A 327 10.03 18.26 -7.15
CA ILE A 327 9.24 18.41 -8.38
C ILE A 327 7.81 18.67 -7.97
N ASP A 328 7.35 19.89 -8.24
CA ASP A 328 5.97 20.28 -8.10
C ASP A 328 5.16 19.66 -9.24
N ILE A 329 4.02 19.05 -8.89
CA ILE A 329 3.14 18.35 -9.81
C ILE A 329 1.81 19.07 -9.78
N GLY A 330 1.29 19.45 -10.95
CA GLY A 330 0.00 20.14 -11.06
C GLY A 330 -1.16 19.27 -10.57
N ILE A 331 -2.28 19.91 -10.23
CA ILE A 331 -3.49 19.23 -9.74
C ILE A 331 -4.09 18.24 -10.75
N HIS A 332 -3.84 18.45 -12.05
CA HIS A 332 -4.26 17.56 -13.13
C HIS A 332 -3.15 16.63 -13.61
N GLU A 333 -2.02 16.62 -12.91
CA GLU A 333 -0.85 15.85 -13.25
C GLU A 333 -0.60 14.79 -12.19
N ARG A 334 0.10 13.73 -12.59
CA ARG A 334 0.57 12.68 -11.69
C ARG A 334 2.01 12.35 -12.00
N ALA A 335 2.86 12.39 -10.98
CA ALA A 335 4.22 11.87 -11.11
C ALA A 335 4.19 10.36 -11.29
N ALA A 336 4.92 9.87 -12.28
CA ALA A 336 5.07 8.46 -12.57
C ALA A 336 6.54 8.10 -12.75
N LEU A 337 6.90 6.90 -12.30
CA LEU A 337 8.16 6.27 -12.66
C LEU A 337 7.88 5.21 -13.73
N ASP A 338 8.17 5.55 -14.98
CA ASP A 338 8.06 4.62 -16.11
C ASP A 338 9.46 4.27 -16.62
N LEU A 339 9.95 3.11 -16.18
CA LEU A 339 11.29 2.62 -16.53
C LEU A 339 11.39 2.13 -17.98
N GLY A 340 10.26 1.87 -18.66
CA GLY A 340 10.22 1.52 -20.09
C GLY A 340 10.39 2.75 -20.98
N VAL A 341 9.92 3.91 -20.52
CA VAL A 341 10.07 5.20 -21.22
C VAL A 341 11.38 5.89 -20.85
N LYS A 342 11.64 6.06 -19.55
CA LYS A 342 12.85 6.70 -19.00
C LYS A 342 13.56 5.71 -18.07
N PRO A 343 14.60 5.00 -18.54
CA PRO A 343 15.30 4.04 -17.72
C PRO A 343 16.00 4.74 -16.55
N LEU A 344 16.01 4.07 -15.40
CA LEU A 344 16.76 4.52 -14.23
C LEU A 344 18.27 4.50 -14.54
N ARG A 345 18.91 5.68 -14.52
CA ARG A 345 20.35 5.83 -14.80
C ARG A 345 21.14 5.89 -13.50
N VAL A 346 21.35 4.73 -12.90
CA VAL A 346 22.15 4.62 -11.67
C VAL A 346 23.48 3.96 -11.97
N VAL A 347 24.57 4.65 -11.64
CA VAL A 347 25.93 4.09 -11.71
C VAL A 347 26.37 3.72 -10.30
N LEU A 348 26.71 2.46 -10.09
CA LEU A 348 27.30 1.98 -8.85
C LEU A 348 28.81 1.98 -8.99
N GLU A 349 29.49 2.73 -8.14
CA GLU A 349 30.94 2.76 -8.09
C GLU A 349 31.47 2.11 -6.80
N PRO A 350 32.60 1.39 -6.86
CA PRO A 350 33.26 0.90 -5.65
C PRO A 350 33.74 2.07 -4.76
N PRO A 351 34.07 1.83 -3.49
CA PRO A 351 34.54 2.87 -2.58
C PRO A 351 35.77 3.60 -3.13
N LEU A 352 35.97 4.84 -2.67
CA LEU A 352 37.27 5.48 -2.81
C LEU A 352 38.22 4.85 -1.80
N LEU A 353 39.39 4.44 -2.27
CA LEU A 353 40.46 3.92 -1.43
C LEU A 353 41.20 5.10 -0.78
N GLU A 354 41.48 4.99 0.50
CA GLU A 354 42.08 6.10 1.26
C GLU A 354 43.59 5.93 1.35
N VAL A 355 44.32 6.99 1.01
CA VAL A 355 45.76 7.07 1.17
C VAL A 355 46.07 8.15 2.19
N TRP A 356 46.38 7.73 3.41
CA TRP A 356 46.68 8.64 4.51
C TRP A 356 48.13 9.12 4.40
N VAL A 357 48.32 10.43 4.31
CA VAL A 357 49.63 11.07 4.24
C VAL A 357 49.99 11.61 5.61
N GLU A 358 50.91 10.95 6.29
CA GLU A 358 51.52 11.44 7.53
C GLU A 358 52.71 12.35 7.18
N VAL A 359 52.80 13.48 7.88
CA VAL A 359 53.85 14.48 7.65
C VAL A 359 54.77 14.51 8.85
N SER A 360 56.04 14.15 8.67
CA SER A 360 57.03 14.21 9.75
C SER A 360 57.84 15.51 9.65
N LEU A 361 57.91 16.26 10.74
CA LEU A 361 58.63 17.54 10.83
C LEU A 361 59.90 17.40 11.67
N GLY A 362 60.94 18.16 11.32
CA GLY A 362 62.19 18.25 12.07
C GLY A 362 62.17 19.28 13.21
N SER A 363 61.10 20.08 13.32
CA SER A 363 60.94 21.14 14.33
C SER A 363 59.54 21.10 14.95
N PRO A 364 59.37 21.53 16.21
CA PRO A 364 58.06 21.55 16.87
C PRO A 364 57.09 22.51 16.17
N LEU A 365 55.83 22.11 16.07
CA LEU A 365 54.73 22.93 15.54
C LEU A 365 53.77 23.32 16.67
N ASN A 366 53.27 24.57 16.65
CA ASN A 366 52.26 24.99 17.63
C ASN A 366 50.90 24.35 17.31
N PRO A 367 50.11 23.89 18.31
CA PRO A 367 48.77 23.33 18.08
C PRO A 367 47.82 24.18 17.22
N ARG A 368 47.90 25.52 17.30
CA ARG A 368 47.09 26.40 16.44
C ARG A 368 47.54 26.36 14.98
N GLU A 369 48.84 26.28 14.76
CA GLU A 369 49.44 26.17 13.42
C GLU A 369 49.15 24.79 12.83
N GLU A 370 49.21 23.72 13.65
CA GLU A 370 48.83 22.37 13.25
C GLU A 370 47.39 22.31 12.69
N GLN A 371 46.42 22.96 13.35
CA GLN A 371 45.04 23.01 12.83
C GLN A 371 44.94 23.73 11.47
N VAL A 372 45.70 24.82 11.28
CA VAL A 372 45.76 25.53 10.00
C VAL A 372 46.39 24.66 8.92
N TRP A 373 47.47 23.93 9.24
CA TRP A 373 48.12 23.00 8.34
C TRP A 373 47.18 21.86 7.93
N LEU A 374 46.47 21.26 8.87
CA LEU A 374 45.50 20.19 8.59
C LEU A 374 44.39 20.68 7.64
N ALA A 375 43.83 21.86 7.89
CA ALA A 375 42.79 22.43 7.03
C ALA A 375 43.34 22.79 5.62
N TRP A 376 44.55 23.33 5.55
CA TRP A 376 45.22 23.68 4.29
C TRP A 376 45.53 22.44 3.47
N LEU A 377 46.22 21.46 4.05
CA LEU A 377 46.60 20.22 3.39
C LEU A 377 45.37 19.44 2.93
N LYS A 378 44.28 19.44 3.70
CA LYS A 378 43.02 18.82 3.29
C LYS A 378 42.50 19.43 1.99
N ALA A 379 42.47 20.76 1.90
CA ALA A 379 42.05 21.46 0.69
C ALA A 379 42.98 21.21 -0.51
N GLN A 380 44.30 21.08 -0.27
CA GLN A 380 45.26 20.79 -1.34
C GLN A 380 45.17 19.33 -1.82
N PHE A 381 45.05 18.37 -0.90
CA PHE A 381 44.94 16.95 -1.23
C PHE A 381 43.65 16.61 -1.99
N ASP A 382 42.56 17.33 -1.74
CA ASP A 382 41.33 17.21 -2.54
C ASP A 382 41.53 17.57 -4.04
N THR A 383 42.63 18.27 -4.39
CA THR A 383 42.97 18.58 -5.79
C THR A 383 43.65 17.43 -6.53
N PHE A 384 44.14 16.41 -5.81
CA PHE A 384 44.83 15.27 -6.39
C PHE A 384 43.82 14.32 -7.02
N LYS A 385 43.90 14.13 -8.34
CA LYS A 385 43.07 13.17 -9.07
C LYS A 385 43.88 11.94 -9.45
N ALA A 386 43.47 10.78 -8.97
CA ALA A 386 44.03 9.48 -9.35
C ALA A 386 43.47 8.99 -10.70
N PRO A 387 44.16 8.09 -11.43
CA PRO A 387 45.49 7.56 -11.13
C PRO A 387 46.59 8.58 -11.48
N ARG A 388 47.56 8.76 -10.58
CA ARG A 388 48.73 9.63 -10.79
C ARG A 388 49.93 9.16 -10.00
N THR A 389 51.13 9.40 -10.53
CA THR A 389 52.34 9.40 -9.71
C THR A 389 52.31 10.63 -8.79
N VAL A 390 52.53 10.44 -7.50
CA VAL A 390 52.76 11.51 -6.53
C VAL A 390 54.23 11.54 -6.20
N THR A 391 54.89 12.67 -6.47
CA THR A 391 56.31 12.85 -6.17
C THR A 391 56.51 13.59 -4.83
N TRP A 392 57.73 13.52 -4.28
CA TRP A 392 58.13 14.36 -3.15
C TRP A 392 57.83 15.85 -3.41
N ASP A 393 58.19 16.36 -4.58
CA ASP A 393 57.99 17.77 -4.94
C ASP A 393 56.51 18.15 -5.04
N ASP A 394 55.67 17.24 -5.55
CA ASP A 394 54.22 17.45 -5.57
C ASP A 394 53.67 17.66 -4.15
N LEU A 395 54.11 16.87 -3.17
CA LEU A 395 53.67 16.98 -1.78
C LEU A 395 54.27 18.20 -1.09
N VAL A 396 55.55 18.51 -1.33
CA VAL A 396 56.17 19.74 -0.81
C VAL A 396 55.44 20.99 -1.32
N ALA A 397 54.97 20.99 -2.58
CA ALA A 397 54.20 22.09 -3.16
C ALA A 397 52.82 22.29 -2.50
N THR A 398 52.27 21.26 -1.83
CA THR A 398 51.00 21.39 -1.08
C THR A 398 51.15 22.02 0.29
N LEU A 399 52.37 22.16 0.80
CA LEU A 399 52.62 22.74 2.13
C LEU A 399 52.22 24.22 2.19
N PRO A 400 51.85 24.73 3.38
CA PRO A 400 51.64 26.16 3.57
C PRO A 400 52.89 26.97 3.19
N PRO A 401 52.75 28.16 2.61
CA PRO A 401 53.89 28.97 2.16
C PRO A 401 54.85 29.27 3.32
N GLY A 402 56.16 29.08 3.09
CA GLY A 402 57.23 29.28 4.08
C GLY A 402 57.59 28.03 4.92
N SER A 403 57.00 26.87 4.61
CA SER A 403 57.09 25.66 5.45
C SER A 403 58.00 24.55 4.89
N THR A 404 58.60 24.76 3.73
CA THR A 404 59.30 23.73 2.94
C THR A 404 60.55 23.17 3.61
N GLY A 405 61.24 23.94 4.46
CA GLY A 405 62.46 23.52 5.15
C GLY A 405 62.26 22.74 6.45
N VAL A 406 61.01 22.49 6.85
CA VAL A 406 60.66 21.88 8.15
C VAL A 406 60.28 20.40 8.03
N VAL A 407 59.89 19.94 6.84
CA VAL A 407 59.45 18.57 6.60
C VAL A 407 60.65 17.63 6.39
N THR A 408 60.59 16.46 7.01
CA THR A 408 61.63 15.42 6.98
C THR A 408 61.19 14.13 6.28
N ALA A 409 59.87 13.87 6.24
CA ALA A 409 59.30 12.74 5.51
C ALA A 409 57.81 12.96 5.23
N PHE A 410 57.32 12.36 4.14
CA PHE A 410 55.89 12.09 3.92
C PHE A 410 55.70 10.57 3.89
N THR A 411 54.83 10.03 4.75
CA THR A 411 54.52 8.60 4.75
C THR A 411 53.11 8.37 4.24
N LEU A 412 52.98 7.72 3.09
CA LEU A 412 51.71 7.39 2.45
C LEU A 412 51.28 5.98 2.88
N LYS A 413 50.07 5.88 3.44
CA LYS A 413 49.45 4.62 3.89
C LYS A 413 48.22 4.33 3.07
N HIS A 414 48.31 3.37 2.15
CA HIS A 414 47.21 2.94 1.30
C HIS A 414 46.27 2.00 2.06
N GLN A 415 44.95 2.25 2.01
CA GLN A 415 43.93 1.43 2.67
C GLN A 415 42.87 0.90 1.69
N PRO A 416 42.41 -0.36 1.86
CA PRO A 416 42.82 -1.30 2.91
C PRO A 416 44.10 -2.09 2.54
N GLY A 417 45.08 -2.12 3.46
CA GLY A 417 46.15 -3.14 3.47
C GLY A 417 47.43 -2.87 2.67
N GLY A 418 47.70 -1.64 2.22
CA GLY A 418 48.98 -1.31 1.58
C GLY A 418 50.10 -1.04 2.58
N GLU A 419 51.33 -1.44 2.24
CA GLU A 419 52.49 -1.11 3.06
C GLU A 419 52.76 0.41 3.05
N PRO A 420 53.06 1.02 4.21
CA PRO A 420 53.40 2.43 4.28
C PRO A 420 54.66 2.70 3.45
N LYS A 421 54.60 3.71 2.57
CA LYS A 421 55.75 4.18 1.81
C LYS A 421 56.15 5.57 2.24
N SER A 422 57.40 5.71 2.68
CA SER A 422 57.96 7.00 3.10
C SER A 422 58.78 7.62 1.95
N LEU A 423 58.45 8.85 1.61
CA LEU A 423 59.20 9.71 0.71
C LEU A 423 60.03 10.67 1.56
N HIS A 424 61.32 10.82 1.28
CA HIS A 424 62.26 11.61 2.08
C HIS A 424 63.00 12.68 1.27
N VAL A 425 63.19 12.46 -0.03
CA VAL A 425 64.03 13.32 -0.87
C VAL A 425 63.44 13.53 -2.25
N GLU A 426 63.94 14.55 -2.94
CA GLU A 426 63.64 14.84 -4.35
C GLU A 426 63.93 13.59 -5.22
N GLY A 427 62.95 13.18 -6.01
CA GLY A 427 62.99 11.95 -6.82
C GLY A 427 62.23 10.76 -6.22
N ASP A 428 61.93 10.77 -4.92
CA ASP A 428 61.04 9.78 -4.32
C ASP A 428 59.61 9.98 -4.86
N SER A 429 58.92 8.86 -5.15
CA SER A 429 57.56 8.90 -5.65
C SER A 429 56.74 7.69 -5.21
N ASP A 430 55.43 7.87 -5.20
CA ASP A 430 54.46 6.79 -5.05
C ASP A 430 53.39 6.79 -6.12
N GLN A 431 52.75 5.64 -6.33
CA GLN A 431 51.69 5.48 -7.32
C GLN A 431 50.34 5.53 -6.64
N LEU A 432 49.54 6.56 -6.93
CA LEU A 432 48.13 6.53 -6.59
C LEU A 432 47.38 5.66 -7.59
N GLY A 433 46.91 4.52 -7.11
CA GLY A 433 46.08 3.54 -7.81
C GLY A 433 44.73 4.11 -8.22
N GLN A 434 43.97 3.33 -9.01
CA GLN A 434 42.64 3.76 -9.43
C GLN A 434 41.73 3.99 -8.22
N ARG A 435 41.03 5.14 -8.22
CA ARG A 435 40.07 5.54 -7.17
C ARG A 435 40.68 5.74 -5.78
N GLU A 436 41.99 5.98 -5.71
CA GLU A 436 42.63 6.44 -4.47
C GLU A 436 42.49 7.95 -4.28
N ARG A 437 42.31 8.37 -3.02
CA ARG A 437 42.34 9.79 -2.63
C ARG A 437 43.35 10.01 -1.51
N LEU A 438 44.03 11.14 -1.54
CA LEU A 438 44.90 11.56 -0.45
C LEU A 438 44.06 12.13 0.69
N LEU A 439 44.33 11.68 1.91
CA LEU A 439 43.81 12.25 3.14
C LEU A 439 44.96 12.67 4.04
N VAL A 440 44.77 13.76 4.77
CA VAL A 440 45.79 14.23 5.73
C VAL A 440 45.76 13.31 6.96
N GLY A 441 46.85 12.61 7.20
CA GLY A 441 47.09 11.83 8.41
C GLY A 441 47.59 12.68 9.57
N GLN A 442 48.33 12.04 10.47
CA GLN A 442 48.96 12.72 11.60
C GLN A 442 50.17 13.55 11.12
N ILE A 443 50.36 14.72 11.74
CA ILE A 443 51.57 15.53 11.58
C ILE A 443 52.47 15.26 12.78
N ASP A 444 53.55 14.52 12.61
CA ASP A 444 54.46 14.14 13.68
C ASP A 444 55.61 15.15 13.80
N TYR A 445 55.91 15.58 15.03
CA TYR A 445 56.99 16.53 15.29
C TYR A 445 57.60 16.35 16.69
N PRO A 446 58.86 16.78 16.92
CA PRO A 446 59.52 16.66 18.21
C PRO A 446 58.73 17.34 19.32
N GLY A 447 58.45 16.61 20.41
CA GLY A 447 57.70 17.13 21.56
C GLY A 447 56.18 16.92 21.49
N LYS A 448 55.65 16.32 20.41
CA LYS A 448 54.25 15.87 20.35
C LYS A 448 54.07 14.61 21.20
N SER A 449 53.22 14.67 22.22
CA SER A 449 52.84 13.48 22.98
C SER A 449 51.75 12.73 22.22
N HIS A 450 52.01 11.49 21.82
CA HIS A 450 50.94 10.58 21.37
C HIS A 450 50.10 10.21 22.60
N GLY A 451 48.94 10.87 22.74
CA GLY A 451 47.94 10.56 23.76
C GLY A 451 46.98 9.49 23.28
#